data_AF-A5ZWX8-F1
#
_entry.id   AF-A5ZWX8-F1
#
_cell.length_a   1.000
_cell.length_b   1.000
_cell.length_c   1.000
_cell.angle_alpha   90.00
_cell.angle_beta   90.00
_cell.angle_gamma   90.00
#
_symmetry.space_group_name_H-M   'P 1'
#
loop_
_entity.id
_entity.type
_entity.pdbx_description
1 polymer ?
#
loop_
_entity_poly.entity_id
_entity_poly.type
_entity_poly.pdbx_seq_one_letter_code
_entity_poly.pdbx_strand_id
1 'polypeptide(L)'
;MEYLYEHGYTVTVYSALYLKNTKEILDILDDKRRTSEKTKEHILEMFNKIREIVEQAQEYGFSVENAEVNTKIFSGTIVGPTVEEFTKVVAAAVESGEASTKIDGETVMNAASIQLKIKLETADLILLCGDATPEYLHNLDIYNIIQLPHHGKLESAKKIFEALEDSHSKEYLISDNTGSGETSGGSDDTVEYMKDERYSPALSTKNKIVDIPSSVATAIRETRRVKLGEMDNKC
;
A
#
# COMPACT_ATOMS: atom_id res chain seq x y z
N MET A 1 -8.36 17.71 -9.02
CA MET A 1 -7.40 18.00 -10.11
C MET A 1 -7.45 19.44 -10.55
N GLU A 2 -8.63 20.06 -10.62
CA GLU A 2 -8.82 21.47 -11.00
C GLU A 2 -7.82 22.43 -10.33
N TYR A 3 -7.68 22.38 -9.00
CA TYR A 3 -6.67 23.18 -8.28
C TYR A 3 -5.26 23.05 -8.86
N LEU A 4 -4.82 21.82 -9.21
CA LEU A 4 -3.49 21.60 -9.78
C LEU A 4 -3.36 22.23 -11.17
N TYR A 5 -4.44 22.19 -11.96
CA TYR A 5 -4.50 22.76 -13.30
C TYR A 5 -4.49 24.29 -13.27
N GLU A 6 -5.37 24.88 -12.45
CA GLU A 6 -5.50 26.34 -12.29
C GLU A 6 -4.20 27.01 -11.83
N HIS A 7 -3.39 26.28 -11.05
CA HIS A 7 -2.11 26.78 -10.54
C HIS A 7 -0.91 26.39 -11.43
N GLY A 8 -1.15 25.79 -12.60
CA GLY A 8 -0.12 25.50 -13.59
C GLY A 8 0.89 24.42 -13.18
N TYR A 9 0.51 23.49 -12.30
CA TYR A 9 1.37 22.38 -11.93
C TYR A 9 1.56 21.41 -13.11
N THR A 10 2.78 20.89 -13.24
CA THR A 10 3.03 19.72 -14.10
C THR A 10 2.66 18.46 -13.33
N VAL A 11 1.68 17.71 -13.85
CA VAL A 11 1.12 16.54 -13.17
C VAL A 11 1.23 15.30 -14.07
N THR A 12 1.68 14.20 -13.47
CA THR A 12 1.54 12.86 -14.03
C THR A 12 0.69 12.02 -13.07
N VAL A 13 -0.39 11.45 -13.59
CA VAL A 13 -1.25 10.51 -12.87
C VAL A 13 -0.80 9.09 -13.18
N TYR A 14 -0.36 8.38 -12.14
CA TYR A 14 -0.08 6.95 -12.23
C TYR A 14 -1.32 6.20 -11.75
N SER A 15 -1.90 5.41 -12.64
CA SER A 15 -3.04 4.55 -12.32
C SER A 15 -2.83 3.18 -12.91
N ALA A 16 -3.40 2.16 -12.27
CA ALA A 16 -3.55 0.88 -12.93
C ALA A 16 -4.53 1.07 -14.11
N LEU A 17 -4.03 0.95 -15.34
CA LEU A 17 -4.82 1.15 -16.57
C LEU A 17 -5.43 -0.19 -16.99
N TYR A 18 -6.51 -0.57 -16.29
CA TYR A 18 -7.20 -1.87 -16.37
C TYR A 18 -7.50 -2.35 -17.78
N LEU A 19 -7.85 -1.43 -18.68
CA LEU A 19 -8.21 -1.74 -20.06
C LEU A 19 -7.00 -2.10 -20.95
N LYS A 20 -5.77 -1.86 -20.52
CA LYS A 20 -4.59 -2.33 -21.26
C LYS A 20 -4.42 -3.85 -21.17
N ASN A 21 -4.87 -4.46 -20.07
CA ASN A 21 -4.67 -5.88 -19.78
C ASN A 21 -5.96 -6.69 -19.91
N THR A 22 -6.94 -6.16 -20.66
CA THR A 22 -8.26 -6.75 -20.80
C THR A 22 -8.23 -8.20 -21.29
N LYS A 23 -7.21 -8.60 -22.05
CA LYS A 23 -7.06 -9.99 -22.52
C LYS A 23 -6.80 -10.96 -21.37
N GLU A 24 -5.91 -10.62 -20.43
CA GLU A 24 -5.59 -11.45 -19.27
C GLU A 24 -6.77 -11.52 -18.29
N ILE A 25 -7.47 -10.40 -18.10
CA ILE A 25 -8.73 -10.35 -17.33
C ILE A 25 -9.79 -11.25 -17.98
N LEU A 26 -9.93 -11.21 -19.31
CA LEU A 26 -10.88 -12.05 -20.04
C LEU A 26 -10.51 -13.54 -20.00
N ASP A 27 -9.22 -13.88 -20.06
CA ASP A 27 -8.73 -15.25 -19.99
C ASP A 27 -8.97 -15.86 -18.58
N ILE A 28 -8.83 -15.07 -17.51
CA ILE A 28 -9.17 -15.50 -16.14
C ILE A 28 -10.69 -15.64 -15.96
N LEU A 29 -11.47 -14.80 -16.64
CA LEU A 29 -12.93 -14.83 -16.60
C LEU A 29 -13.57 -15.80 -17.61
N ASP A 30 -12.77 -16.55 -18.40
CA ASP A 30 -13.24 -17.44 -19.48
C ASP A 30 -13.87 -18.75 -18.96
N ASP A 31 -14.91 -18.60 -18.16
CA ASP A 31 -15.94 -19.62 -17.98
C ASP A 31 -16.97 -19.43 -19.09
N LYS A 32 -16.63 -19.80 -20.35
CA LYS A 32 -17.45 -20.14 -21.55
C LYS A 32 -18.87 -19.57 -21.73
N ARG A 33 -19.25 -18.52 -20.99
CA ARG A 33 -20.62 -18.05 -20.72
C ARG A 33 -20.74 -16.52 -20.86
N ARG A 34 -19.64 -15.76 -20.89
CA ARG A 34 -19.63 -14.28 -20.94
C ARG A 34 -19.05 -13.76 -22.26
N THR A 35 -19.63 -12.69 -22.82
CA THR A 35 -19.10 -12.01 -24.02
C THR A 35 -18.10 -10.90 -23.63
N SER A 36 -17.00 -10.79 -24.37
CA SER A 36 -15.90 -9.84 -24.10
C SER A 36 -16.35 -8.39 -23.88
N GLU A 37 -17.37 -7.92 -24.60
CA GLU A 37 -17.87 -6.55 -24.53
C GLU A 37 -18.62 -6.25 -23.23
N LYS A 38 -19.53 -7.13 -22.79
CA LYS A 38 -20.28 -6.95 -21.54
C LYS A 38 -19.38 -7.01 -20.31
N THR A 39 -18.36 -7.86 -20.34
CA THR A 39 -17.36 -7.93 -19.26
C THR A 39 -16.57 -6.62 -19.16
N LYS A 40 -16.21 -6.00 -20.30
CA LYS A 40 -15.53 -4.69 -20.33
C LYS A 40 -16.40 -3.57 -19.77
N GLU A 41 -17.67 -3.51 -20.18
CA GLU A 41 -18.62 -2.52 -19.66
C GLU A 41 -18.80 -2.66 -18.14
N HIS A 42 -18.98 -3.89 -17.65
CA HIS A 42 -19.16 -4.13 -16.22
C HIS A 42 -17.92 -3.79 -15.38
N ILE A 43 -16.71 -4.08 -15.89
CA ILE A 43 -15.46 -3.61 -15.26
C ILE A 43 -15.46 -2.08 -15.23
N LEU A 44 -15.78 -1.39 -16.33
CA LEU A 44 -15.78 0.07 -16.34
C LEU A 44 -16.78 0.70 -15.37
N GLU A 45 -17.95 0.09 -15.19
CA GLU A 45 -18.93 0.51 -14.18
C GLU A 45 -18.40 0.34 -12.76
N MET A 46 -17.76 -0.79 -12.48
CA MET A 46 -17.21 -1.10 -11.16
C MET A 46 -16.04 -0.19 -10.76
N PHE A 47 -15.25 0.26 -11.75
CA PHE A 47 -14.07 1.11 -11.56
C PHE A 47 -14.30 2.57 -12.03
N ASN A 48 -15.56 3.02 -12.07
CA ASN A 48 -15.93 4.32 -12.63
C ASN A 48 -15.17 5.51 -12.03
N LYS A 49 -14.89 5.52 -10.73
CA LYS A 49 -14.16 6.61 -10.07
C LYS A 49 -12.74 6.78 -10.61
N ILE A 50 -12.04 5.69 -10.88
CA ILE A 50 -10.70 5.76 -11.46
C ILE A 50 -10.78 6.24 -12.91
N ARG A 51 -11.79 5.78 -13.64
CA ARG A 51 -12.06 6.28 -14.99
C ARG A 51 -12.30 7.79 -14.99
N GLU A 52 -13.16 8.30 -14.10
CA GLU A 52 -13.44 9.73 -13.95
C GLU A 52 -12.17 10.53 -13.65
N ILE A 53 -11.31 10.04 -12.74
CA ILE A 53 -10.01 10.64 -12.42
C ILE A 53 -9.09 10.68 -13.65
N VAL A 54 -9.00 9.59 -14.41
CA VAL A 54 -8.16 9.51 -15.61
C VAL A 54 -8.68 10.40 -16.73
N GLU A 55 -9.98 10.40 -17.00
CA GLU A 55 -10.62 11.26 -18.01
C GLU A 55 -10.42 12.74 -17.65
N GLN A 56 -10.63 13.12 -16.38
CA GLN A 56 -10.40 14.47 -15.90
C GLN A 56 -8.92 14.89 -16.05
N ALA A 57 -7.97 13.99 -15.78
CA ALA A 57 -6.55 14.27 -15.98
C ALA A 57 -6.24 14.57 -17.45
N GLN A 58 -6.81 13.79 -18.37
CA GLN A 58 -6.64 13.96 -19.81
C GLN A 58 -7.27 15.26 -20.31
N GLU A 59 -8.45 15.63 -19.81
CA GLU A 59 -9.11 16.91 -20.12
C GLU A 59 -8.24 18.12 -19.73
N TYR A 60 -7.55 18.04 -18.60
CA TYR A 60 -6.60 19.08 -18.16
C TYR A 60 -5.22 18.98 -18.82
N GLY A 61 -5.00 18.04 -19.74
CA GLY A 61 -3.73 17.84 -20.44
C GLY A 61 -2.62 17.26 -19.56
N PHE A 62 -2.96 16.65 -18.43
CA PHE A 62 -1.99 15.94 -17.58
C PHE A 62 -1.58 14.61 -18.22
N SER A 63 -0.35 14.18 -17.92
CA SER A 63 0.13 12.88 -18.37
C SER A 63 -0.52 11.77 -17.56
N VAL A 64 -0.88 10.66 -18.21
CA VAL A 64 -1.39 9.46 -17.55
C VAL A 64 -0.50 8.28 -17.91
N GLU A 65 0.05 7.64 -16.89
CA GLU A 65 0.97 6.51 -17.03
C GLU A 65 0.43 5.26 -16.33
N ASN A 66 0.80 4.08 -16.85
CA ASN A 66 0.41 2.82 -16.22
C ASN A 66 1.27 2.57 -14.99
N ALA A 67 0.64 2.29 -13.85
CA ALA A 67 1.32 2.01 -12.60
C ALA A 67 1.78 0.53 -12.53
N GLU A 68 2.75 0.15 -13.36
CA GLU A 68 3.31 -1.21 -13.37
C GLU A 68 4.55 -1.33 -12.48
N VAL A 69 4.82 -2.54 -11.97
CA VAL A 69 6.04 -2.84 -11.23
C VAL A 69 7.27 -2.43 -12.05
N ASN A 70 8.23 -1.80 -11.38
CA ASN A 70 9.45 -1.17 -11.93
C ASN A 70 9.24 0.19 -12.64
N THR A 71 8.01 0.70 -12.71
CA THR A 71 7.78 2.09 -13.14
C THR A 71 8.45 3.04 -12.15
N LYS A 72 9.34 3.90 -12.64
CA LYS A 72 10.08 4.88 -11.82
C LYS A 72 9.24 6.14 -11.64
N ILE A 73 9.06 6.57 -10.39
CA ILE A 73 8.32 7.78 -10.04
C ILE A 73 9.22 8.66 -9.20
N PHE A 74 9.83 9.69 -9.79
CA PHE A 74 10.73 10.61 -9.09
C PHE A 74 11.82 9.87 -8.27
N SER A 75 11.71 9.86 -6.93
CA SER A 75 12.63 9.19 -5.99
C SER A 75 12.23 7.75 -5.64
N GLY A 76 11.15 7.25 -6.24
CA GLY A 76 10.56 5.95 -5.94
C GLY A 76 10.41 5.05 -7.17
N THR A 77 9.96 3.84 -6.89
CA THR A 77 9.68 2.81 -7.89
C THR A 77 8.45 2.03 -7.46
N ILE A 78 7.51 1.82 -8.37
CA ILE A 78 6.36 0.97 -8.10
C ILE A 78 6.84 -0.47 -7.91
N VAL A 79 6.40 -1.10 -6.84
CA VAL A 79 6.79 -2.48 -6.46
C VAL A 79 5.62 -3.44 -6.39
N GLY A 80 4.40 -2.93 -6.46
CA GLY A 80 3.19 -3.74 -6.47
C GLY A 80 1.92 -2.90 -6.66
N PRO A 81 0.77 -3.57 -6.77
CA PRO A 81 0.64 -5.01 -7.00
C PRO A 81 1.20 -5.39 -8.38
N THR A 82 1.52 -6.66 -8.58
CA THR A 82 1.80 -7.18 -9.93
C THR A 82 0.53 -7.16 -10.79
N VAL A 83 0.70 -7.23 -12.11
CA VAL A 83 -0.43 -7.34 -13.04
C VAL A 83 -1.29 -8.57 -12.73
N GLU A 84 -0.68 -9.69 -12.35
CA GLU A 84 -1.38 -10.93 -12.03
C GLU A 84 -2.26 -10.76 -10.78
N GLU A 85 -1.70 -10.23 -9.70
CA GLU A 85 -2.42 -9.98 -8.44
C GLU A 85 -3.55 -8.99 -8.65
N PHE A 86 -3.25 -7.90 -9.34
CA PHE A 86 -4.24 -6.92 -9.72
C PHE A 86 -5.39 -7.57 -10.51
N THR A 87 -5.07 -8.45 -11.46
CA THR A 87 -6.08 -9.14 -12.28
C THR A 87 -6.93 -10.11 -11.46
N LYS A 88 -6.35 -10.82 -10.49
CA LYS A 88 -7.10 -11.69 -9.55
C LYS A 88 -8.13 -10.89 -8.75
N VAL A 89 -7.76 -9.71 -8.29
CA VAL A 89 -8.67 -8.81 -7.57
C VAL A 89 -9.82 -8.34 -8.45
N VAL A 90 -9.54 -7.93 -9.69
CA VAL A 90 -10.58 -7.57 -10.66
C VAL A 90 -11.50 -8.76 -10.95
N ALA A 91 -10.94 -9.95 -11.15
CA ALA A 91 -11.71 -11.15 -11.42
C ALA A 91 -12.67 -11.47 -10.26
N ALA A 92 -12.18 -11.45 -9.02
CA ALA A 92 -13.02 -11.65 -7.82
C ALA A 92 -14.16 -10.63 -7.73
N ALA A 93 -13.88 -9.37 -8.04
CA ALA A 93 -14.87 -8.31 -8.09
C ALA A 93 -15.95 -8.58 -9.17
N VAL A 94 -15.53 -8.97 -10.39
CA VAL A 94 -16.42 -9.28 -11.52
C VAL A 94 -17.24 -10.57 -11.31
N GLU A 95 -16.70 -11.55 -10.58
CA GLU A 95 -17.41 -12.77 -10.20
C GLU A 95 -18.50 -12.48 -9.17
N SER A 96 -18.18 -11.67 -8.18
CA SER A 96 -19.12 -11.28 -7.12
C SER A 96 -20.22 -10.32 -7.58
N GLY A 97 -19.99 -9.56 -8.66
CA GLY A 97 -20.90 -8.54 -9.15
C GLY A 97 -20.95 -7.27 -8.28
N GLU A 98 -20.10 -7.16 -7.25
CA GLU A 98 -20.07 -6.04 -6.31
C GLU A 98 -18.65 -5.50 -6.08
N ALA A 99 -18.48 -4.18 -6.21
CA ALA A 99 -17.23 -3.49 -5.85
C ALA A 99 -16.93 -3.56 -4.34
N SER A 100 -17.94 -3.86 -3.51
CA SER A 100 -17.84 -4.05 -2.06
C SER A 100 -17.26 -5.41 -1.66
N THR A 101 -17.02 -6.29 -2.62
CA THR A 101 -16.39 -7.59 -2.35
C THR A 101 -15.09 -7.41 -1.62
N LYS A 102 -14.91 -8.22 -0.58
CA LYS A 102 -13.79 -8.09 0.33
C LYS A 102 -12.76 -9.19 0.10
N ILE A 103 -11.50 -8.79 -0.02
CA ILE A 103 -10.33 -9.65 0.04
C ILE A 103 -9.60 -9.28 1.32
N ASP A 104 -9.45 -10.23 2.23
CA ASP A 104 -8.84 -9.99 3.56
C ASP A 104 -9.49 -8.86 4.38
N GLY A 105 -10.80 -8.67 4.18
CA GLY A 105 -11.56 -7.63 4.86
C GLY A 105 -11.37 -6.22 4.25
N GLU A 106 -10.56 -6.08 3.22
CA GLU A 106 -10.41 -4.88 2.39
C GLU A 106 -11.30 -4.97 1.16
N THR A 107 -11.84 -3.85 0.69
CA THR A 107 -12.53 -3.85 -0.62
C THR A 107 -11.54 -4.29 -1.70
N VAL A 108 -12.03 -4.95 -2.75
CA VAL A 108 -11.24 -5.29 -3.94
C VAL A 108 -10.42 -4.08 -4.43
N MET A 109 -10.98 -2.88 -4.35
CA MET A 109 -10.28 -1.63 -4.70
C MET A 109 -9.04 -1.37 -3.85
N ASN A 110 -9.18 -1.51 -2.53
CA ASN A 110 -8.12 -1.22 -1.58
C ASN A 110 -7.05 -2.31 -1.60
N ALA A 111 -7.47 -3.57 -1.70
CA ALA A 111 -6.57 -4.73 -1.68
C ALA A 111 -5.44 -4.61 -2.70
N ALA A 112 -5.71 -4.04 -3.88
CA ALA A 112 -4.75 -3.84 -4.96
C ALA A 112 -4.15 -2.41 -5.02
N SER A 113 -4.06 -1.71 -3.89
CA SER A 113 -3.44 -0.37 -3.83
C SER A 113 -2.02 -0.38 -4.39
N ILE A 114 -1.69 0.61 -5.22
CA ILE A 114 -0.33 0.77 -5.76
C ILE A 114 0.67 0.97 -4.61
N GLN A 115 1.76 0.22 -4.67
CA GLN A 115 2.81 0.17 -3.66
C GLN A 115 4.06 0.85 -4.21
N LEU A 116 4.60 1.79 -3.44
CA LEU A 116 5.76 2.59 -3.80
C LEU A 116 6.93 2.28 -2.87
N LYS A 117 8.05 1.85 -3.46
CA LYS A 117 9.34 1.83 -2.79
C LYS A 117 10.01 3.18 -2.96
N ILE A 118 10.43 3.81 -1.88
CA ILE A 118 11.22 5.05 -1.89
C ILE A 118 12.59 4.75 -1.31
N LYS A 119 13.64 5.26 -1.95
CA LYS A 119 14.99 5.27 -1.39
C LYS A 119 15.30 6.66 -0.87
N LEU A 120 15.51 6.78 0.44
CA LEU A 120 15.98 8.03 1.05
C LEU A 120 17.46 8.26 0.72
N GLU A 121 17.91 9.51 0.88
CA GLU A 121 19.34 9.88 0.76
C GLU A 121 20.22 9.10 1.74
N THR A 122 19.63 8.68 2.86
CA THR A 122 20.22 7.86 3.94
C THR A 122 20.48 6.42 3.51
N ALA A 123 20.03 6.05 2.31
CA ALA A 123 19.91 4.69 1.77
C ALA A 123 18.82 3.82 2.41
N ASP A 124 18.08 4.32 3.40
CA ASP A 124 16.92 3.61 3.95
C ASP A 124 15.84 3.42 2.87
N LEU A 125 15.23 2.25 2.87
CA LEU A 125 14.14 1.89 1.98
C LEU A 125 12.80 1.97 2.71
N ILE A 126 11.87 2.72 2.14
CA ILE A 126 10.51 2.87 2.62
C ILE A 126 9.55 2.13 1.69
N LEU A 127 8.64 1.35 2.25
CA LEU A 127 7.46 0.87 1.56
C LEU A 127 6.25 1.73 1.94
N LEU A 128 5.65 2.37 0.94
CA LEU A 128 4.31 2.98 1.06
C LEU A 128 3.33 2.08 0.32
N CYS A 129 2.36 1.50 1.04
CA CYS A 129 1.47 0.47 0.53
C CYS A 129 -0.01 0.91 0.45
N GLY A 130 -0.36 2.12 0.91
CA GLY A 130 -1.76 2.55 0.96
C GLY A 130 -2.62 1.57 1.74
N ASP A 131 -3.72 1.11 1.16
CA ASP A 131 -4.63 0.15 1.79
C ASP A 131 -4.49 -1.27 1.22
N ALA A 132 -3.33 -1.58 0.63
CA ALA A 132 -3.05 -2.89 0.05
C ALA A 132 -3.23 -4.00 1.10
N THR A 133 -3.74 -5.15 0.66
CA THR A 133 -3.79 -6.32 1.53
C THR A 133 -2.38 -6.82 1.81
N PRO A 134 -2.06 -7.27 3.04
CA PRO A 134 -0.75 -7.82 3.38
C PRO A 134 -0.25 -8.94 2.46
N GLU A 135 -1.16 -9.77 1.90
CA GLU A 135 -0.79 -10.85 0.97
C GLU A 135 -0.12 -10.38 -0.32
N TYR A 136 -0.33 -9.13 -0.74
CA TYR A 136 0.30 -8.56 -1.93
C TYR A 136 1.53 -7.70 -1.60
N LEU A 137 2.00 -7.73 -0.36
CA LEU A 137 3.22 -7.04 0.05
C LEU A 137 4.40 -8.02 0.03
N HIS A 138 5.37 -7.74 -0.83
CA HIS A 138 6.47 -8.67 -1.10
C HIS A 138 7.82 -8.15 -0.63
N ASN A 139 8.70 -9.09 -0.29
CA ASN A 139 10.09 -8.82 0.09
C ASN A 139 10.20 -7.81 1.24
N LEU A 140 9.34 -7.95 2.26
CA LEU A 140 9.21 -6.99 3.36
C LEU A 140 10.54 -6.74 4.10
N ASP A 141 11.40 -7.74 4.21
CA ASP A 141 12.67 -7.64 4.94
C ASP A 141 13.67 -6.66 4.34
N ILE A 142 13.53 -6.28 3.05
CA ILE A 142 14.45 -5.31 2.43
C ILE A 142 14.18 -3.87 2.91
N TYR A 143 12.99 -3.60 3.45
CA TYR A 143 12.60 -2.26 3.87
C TYR A 143 13.06 -1.99 5.30
N ASN A 144 13.44 -0.73 5.54
CA ASN A 144 13.74 -0.21 6.88
C ASN A 144 12.47 0.35 7.53
N ILE A 145 11.61 0.96 6.71
CA ILE A 145 10.36 1.59 7.14
C ILE A 145 9.22 1.01 6.31
N ILE A 146 8.19 0.50 6.98
CA ILE A 146 7.00 -0.07 6.33
C ILE A 146 5.78 0.73 6.77
N GLN A 147 5.03 1.27 5.81
CA GLN A 147 3.70 1.79 6.07
C GLN A 147 2.78 0.63 6.45
N LEU A 148 2.05 0.75 7.55
CA LEU A 148 1.00 -0.21 7.90
C LEU A 148 -0.27 0.13 7.11
N PRO A 149 -0.87 -0.82 6.38
CA PRO A 149 -2.03 -0.54 5.53
C PRO A 149 -3.25 -0.07 6.29
N HIS A 150 -4.19 0.57 5.59
CA HIS A 150 -5.54 0.88 6.07
C HIS A 150 -5.52 1.59 7.43
N HIS A 151 -4.81 2.72 7.47
CA HIS A 151 -4.63 3.55 8.67
C HIS A 151 -4.02 2.79 9.87
N GLY A 152 -3.31 1.70 9.62
CA GLY A 152 -2.71 0.86 10.65
C GLY A 152 -3.70 -0.07 11.33
N LYS A 153 -4.63 -0.67 10.59
CA LYS A 153 -5.54 -1.71 11.09
C LYS A 153 -4.77 -2.89 11.69
N LEU A 154 -5.12 -3.27 12.94
CA LEU A 154 -4.35 -4.23 13.73
C LEU A 154 -4.13 -5.58 13.04
N GLU A 155 -5.18 -6.15 12.45
CA GLU A 155 -5.07 -7.46 11.80
C GLU A 155 -4.16 -7.42 10.56
N SER A 156 -4.15 -6.30 9.83
CA SER A 156 -3.20 -6.10 8.72
C SER A 156 -1.77 -5.95 9.24
N ALA A 157 -1.59 -5.22 10.34
CA ALA A 157 -0.28 -5.02 10.97
C ALA A 157 0.31 -6.34 11.48
N LYS A 158 -0.48 -7.19 12.17
CA LYS A 158 -0.03 -8.49 12.65
C LYS A 158 0.44 -9.40 11.51
N LYS A 159 -0.31 -9.48 10.41
CA LYS A 159 0.10 -10.24 9.22
C LYS A 159 1.46 -9.79 8.69
N ILE A 160 1.73 -8.48 8.70
CA ILE A 160 3.04 -7.94 8.30
C ILE A 160 4.13 -8.32 9.31
N PHE A 161 3.86 -8.20 10.61
CA PHE A 161 4.84 -8.56 11.64
C PHE A 161 5.20 -10.05 11.59
N GLU A 162 4.23 -10.92 11.35
CA GLU A 162 4.42 -12.38 11.22
C GLU A 162 5.19 -12.77 9.95
N ALA A 163 5.11 -11.95 8.90
CA ALA A 163 5.79 -12.20 7.63
C ALA A 163 7.28 -11.77 7.63
N LEU A 164 7.72 -11.02 8.63
CA LEU A 164 9.09 -10.50 8.75
C LEU A 164 10.01 -11.46 9.51
N GLU A 165 11.28 -11.53 9.13
CA GLU A 165 12.29 -12.31 9.87
C GLU A 165 12.53 -11.72 11.27
N ASP A 166 12.58 -10.39 11.36
CA ASP A 166 12.70 -9.64 12.61
C ASP A 166 11.84 -8.37 12.52
N SER A 167 10.58 -8.49 12.95
CA SER A 167 9.62 -7.39 12.97
C SER A 167 10.01 -6.24 13.91
N HIS A 168 10.81 -6.51 14.95
CA HIS A 168 11.27 -5.48 15.89
C HIS A 168 12.42 -4.65 15.33
N SER A 169 13.09 -5.12 14.27
CA SER A 169 14.14 -4.38 13.58
C SER A 169 13.64 -3.26 12.68
N LYS A 170 12.32 -3.19 12.43
CA LYS A 170 11.69 -2.27 11.48
C LYS A 170 11.11 -1.04 12.18
N GLU A 171 11.05 0.07 11.45
CA GLU A 171 10.19 1.20 11.80
C GLU A 171 8.85 1.08 11.05
N TYR A 172 7.78 1.53 11.70
CA TYR A 172 6.43 1.46 11.13
C TYR A 172 5.84 2.85 10.98
N LEU A 173 5.34 3.17 9.79
CA LEU A 173 4.62 4.41 9.47
C LEU A 173 3.13 4.12 9.47
N ILE A 174 2.34 5.00 10.08
CA ILE A 174 0.89 4.92 10.07
C ILE A 174 0.32 6.23 9.54
N SER A 175 -0.35 6.15 8.39
CA SER A 175 -1.11 7.26 7.82
C SER A 175 -2.50 7.31 8.43
N ASP A 176 -2.58 7.65 9.71
CA ASP A 176 -3.84 7.86 10.42
C ASP A 176 -4.22 9.33 10.33
N ASN A 177 -5.10 9.64 9.38
CA ASN A 177 -5.73 10.94 9.21
C ASN A 177 -7.24 10.88 9.50
N THR A 178 -7.69 9.83 10.20
CA THR A 178 -9.11 9.58 10.41
C THR A 178 -9.72 10.70 11.27
N GLY A 179 -10.47 11.58 10.61
CA GLY A 179 -11.43 12.45 11.26
C GLY A 179 -12.68 11.63 11.63
N SER A 180 -12.96 11.51 12.93
CA SER A 180 -14.25 11.25 13.59
C SER A 180 -15.33 10.37 12.91
N GLY A 181 -14.98 9.38 12.10
CA GLY A 181 -15.94 8.40 11.54
C GLY A 181 -16.03 7.14 12.41
N GLU A 182 -17.24 6.67 12.71
CA GLU A 182 -17.47 5.48 13.56
C GLU A 182 -16.98 4.15 12.95
N THR A 183 -16.65 4.13 11.65
CA THR A 183 -16.21 2.92 10.91
C THR A 183 -14.86 3.07 10.20
N SER A 184 -14.21 4.24 10.32
CA SER A 184 -12.85 4.44 9.82
C SER A 184 -11.88 3.96 10.89
N GLY A 185 -11.42 2.72 10.78
CA GLY A 185 -10.49 2.10 11.71
C GLY A 185 -9.32 3.04 12.06
N GLY A 186 -9.03 3.14 13.35
CA GLY A 186 -7.94 3.93 13.88
C GLY A 186 -6.75 3.07 14.25
N SER A 187 -5.60 3.72 14.44
CA SER A 187 -4.35 3.05 14.81
C SER A 187 -4.23 2.70 16.29
N ASP A 188 -5.24 2.99 17.11
CA ASP A 188 -5.15 2.88 18.58
C ASP A 188 -4.88 1.44 19.03
N ASP A 189 -5.63 0.45 18.52
CA ASP A 189 -5.42 -0.97 18.86
C ASP A 189 -4.03 -1.46 18.43
N THR A 190 -3.54 -0.98 17.29
CA THR A 190 -2.19 -1.30 16.80
C THR A 190 -1.11 -0.68 17.64
N VAL A 191 -1.30 0.58 18.06
CA VAL A 191 -0.36 1.28 18.95
C VAL A 191 -0.32 0.62 20.33
N GLU A 192 -1.47 0.20 20.86
CA GLU A 192 -1.56 -0.56 22.12
C GLU A 192 -0.86 -1.91 22.00
N TYR A 193 -1.17 -2.69 20.96
CA TYR A 193 -0.51 -3.96 20.70
C TYR A 193 1.02 -3.82 20.57
N MET A 194 1.49 -2.84 19.79
CA MET A 194 2.92 -2.57 19.62
C MET A 194 3.60 -2.23 20.95
N LYS A 195 2.91 -1.51 21.84
CA LYS A 195 3.43 -1.19 23.17
C LYS A 195 3.53 -2.43 24.05
N ASP A 196 2.49 -3.28 24.05
CA ASP A 196 2.45 -4.50 24.86
C ASP A 196 3.52 -5.51 24.43
N GLU A 197 3.71 -5.65 23.12
CA GLU A 197 4.76 -6.49 22.52
C GLU A 197 6.14 -5.82 22.46
N ARG A 198 6.28 -4.60 22.99
CA ARG A 198 7.55 -3.84 23.11
C ARG A 198 8.22 -3.50 21.77
N TYR A 199 7.43 -3.21 20.75
CA TYR A 199 7.92 -2.56 19.53
C TYR A 199 8.33 -1.11 19.80
N SER A 200 9.18 -0.58 18.91
CA SER A 200 9.38 0.86 18.80
C SER A 200 8.04 1.55 18.47
N PRO A 201 7.72 2.72 19.06
CA PRO A 201 6.49 3.43 18.74
C PRO A 201 6.38 3.73 17.24
N ALA A 202 5.20 3.48 16.66
CA ALA A 202 4.96 3.81 15.26
C ALA A 202 5.03 5.32 14.99
N LEU A 203 5.55 5.67 13.81
CA LEU A 203 5.52 7.00 13.24
C LEU A 203 4.10 7.27 12.73
N SER A 204 3.22 7.81 13.57
CA SER A 204 1.81 8.05 13.22
C SER A 204 1.54 9.51 12.86
N THR A 205 0.80 9.76 11.78
CA THR A 205 0.31 11.09 11.38
C THR A 205 -0.91 11.57 12.17
N LYS A 206 -1.39 10.78 13.15
CA LYS A 206 -2.55 11.14 13.95
C LYS A 206 -2.30 12.48 14.67
N ASN A 207 -3.03 13.51 14.25
CA ASN A 207 -2.97 14.89 14.77
C ASN A 207 -1.59 15.58 14.66
N LYS A 208 -0.68 15.10 13.81
CA LYS A 208 0.66 15.68 13.68
C LYS A 208 1.30 15.40 12.33
N ILE A 209 2.29 16.22 11.99
CA ILE A 209 3.24 15.94 10.92
C ILE A 209 4.28 14.97 11.48
N VAL A 210 4.69 14.01 10.65
CA VAL A 210 5.76 13.05 10.95
C VAL A 210 6.95 13.40 10.08
N ASP A 211 8.07 13.73 10.72
CA ASP A 211 9.36 13.81 10.05
C ASP A 211 10.00 12.42 10.08
N ILE A 212 10.27 11.87 8.90
CA ILE A 212 10.98 10.59 8.78
C ILE A 212 12.46 10.88 9.07
N PRO A 213 13.07 10.25 10.09
CA PRO A 213 14.42 10.59 10.51
C PRO A 213 15.43 10.35 9.40
N SER A 214 16.44 11.22 9.33
CA SER A 214 17.52 11.17 8.34
C SER A 214 18.52 10.02 8.56
N SER A 215 18.21 9.04 9.41
CA SER A 215 18.79 7.69 9.37
C SER A 215 18.08 6.80 10.40
N VAL A 216 17.51 5.67 9.97
CA VAL A 216 17.03 4.59 10.86
C VAL A 216 18.23 3.89 11.54
N ALA A 217 19.39 3.87 10.87
CA ALA A 217 20.60 3.21 11.34
C ALA A 217 21.19 3.77 12.65
N THR A 218 20.91 5.04 12.98
CA THR A 218 21.44 5.66 14.22
C THR A 218 20.57 5.33 15.44
N ALA A 219 19.24 5.22 15.27
CA ALA A 219 18.31 4.90 16.36
C ALA A 219 18.44 3.45 16.86
N ILE A 220 18.69 2.50 15.94
CA ILE A 220 18.92 1.07 16.29
C ILE A 220 20.25 0.88 17.06
N ARG A 221 21.25 1.74 16.82
CA ARG A 221 22.54 1.66 17.55
C ARG A 221 22.43 2.12 19.00
N GLU A 222 21.55 3.07 19.33
CA GLU A 222 21.35 3.52 20.72
C GLU A 222 20.44 2.59 21.53
N THR A 223 19.50 1.89 20.88
CA THR A 223 18.57 0.96 21.55
C THR A 223 19.11 -0.46 21.70
N ARG A 224 20.18 -0.86 20.99
CA ARG A 224 20.98 -2.05 21.32
C ARG A 224 21.81 -1.82 22.59
N ARG A 225 21.14 -1.54 23.71
CA ARG A 225 21.71 -1.76 25.04
C ARG A 225 21.96 -3.25 25.20
N VAL A 226 23.21 -3.57 25.48
CA VAL A 226 23.79 -4.89 25.77
C VAL A 226 22.78 -5.80 26.46
N LYS A 227 22.48 -6.96 25.86
CA LYS A 227 21.88 -8.09 26.59
C LYS A 227 22.87 -8.49 27.69
N LEU A 228 22.60 -8.11 28.94
CA LEU A 228 23.23 -8.74 30.10
C LEU A 228 22.74 -10.19 30.15
N GLY A 229 23.47 -11.09 29.51
CA GLY A 229 23.15 -12.51 29.46
C GLY A 229 24.30 -13.45 29.07
N GLU A 230 25.47 -12.93 28.70
CA GLU A 230 26.65 -13.76 28.40
C GLU A 230 27.86 -13.35 29.25
N MET A 231 27.64 -13.20 30.56
CA MET A 231 28.73 -13.26 31.53
C MET A 231 28.42 -14.37 32.52
N ASP A 232 28.66 -15.62 32.10
CA ASP A 232 28.95 -16.71 33.02
C ASP A 232 30.12 -17.55 32.49
N ASN A 233 31.22 -17.45 33.24
CA ASN A 233 32.28 -18.41 33.52
C ASN A 233 32.98 -19.18 32.38
N LYS A 234 34.27 -18.89 32.23
CA LYS A 234 35.30 -19.94 32.12
C LYS A 234 36.36 -19.71 33.20
N CYS A 235 36.76 -20.83 33.81
CA CYS A 235 37.50 -21.03 35.06
C CYS A 235 38.74 -20.17 35.29
#